data_AF-A0A964WYI6-F1
#
_entry.id   AF-A0A964WYI6-F1
#
_cell.length_a   1.000
_cell.length_b   1.000
_cell.length_c   1.000
_cell.angle_alpha   90.00
_cell.angle_beta   90.00
_cell.angle_gamma   90.00
#
_symmetry.space_group_name_H-M   'P 1'
#
loop_
_entity.id
_entity.type
_entity.pdbx_description
1 polymer ?
#
loop_
_entity_poly.entity_id
_entity_poly.type
_entity_poly.pdbx_seq_one_letter_code
_entity_poly.pdbx_strand_id
1 'polypeptide(L)'
;MKKIKIYLILAMGLAFTISCTEADEIVDQVQETVSRGLVLRTVASLGDDFSISDTESVWGRTLEVQDIEGGALLSEIDIYVSFSDTTIEEGDPDLSTDEGLIGTVSASSFSPGPFGFPRGDISFTYAEAIAASGVDFDDIDGGDVFNFRLEATLTDGRVFTNNAAGTVANGSFFSSPFAYTSPVVCPPTKPTAGTWSVEMQDSFGDGWNNASLDITVDGETTSYTFETGGSASFTFDVSTDAEVLGIMFTSGDFDEEVTAQITSANGNVVLDLQPSPAAGVELLDYCLDNL
;
A
#
# COMPACT_ATOMS: atom_id res chain seq x y z
N MET A 1 78.82 29.13 12.40
CA MET A 1 77.73 28.31 13.00
C MET A 1 76.32 28.61 12.44
N LYS A 2 76.13 29.45 11.41
CA LYS A 2 74.82 29.70 10.78
C LYS A 2 74.45 28.71 9.65
N LYS A 3 75.42 28.14 8.94
CA LYS A 3 75.16 27.24 7.80
C LYS A 3 74.81 25.81 8.21
N ILE A 4 75.23 25.34 9.40
CA ILE A 4 74.92 23.98 9.89
C ILE A 4 73.46 23.86 10.35
N LYS A 5 72.86 24.94 10.88
CA LYS A 5 71.45 24.97 11.27
C LYS A 5 70.48 24.90 10.07
N ILE A 6 70.90 25.39 8.90
CA ILE A 6 70.09 25.34 7.66
C ILE A 6 70.01 23.92 7.08
N TYR A 7 71.09 23.14 7.13
CA TYR A 7 71.07 21.76 6.64
C TYR A 7 70.34 20.80 7.60
N LEU A 8 70.35 21.07 8.91
CA LEU A 8 69.58 20.29 9.89
C LEU A 8 68.06 20.53 9.79
N ILE A 9 67.62 21.74 9.43
CA ILE A 9 66.20 22.05 9.20
C ILE A 9 65.72 21.49 7.85
N LEU A 10 66.58 21.45 6.83
CA LEU A 10 66.26 20.84 5.54
C LEU A 10 66.21 19.30 5.62
N ALA A 11 67.07 18.68 6.43
CA ALA A 11 67.04 17.23 6.67
C ALA A 11 65.85 16.79 7.55
N MET A 12 65.40 17.64 8.49
CA MET A 12 64.18 17.40 9.27
C MET A 12 62.91 17.63 8.43
N GLY A 13 62.94 18.52 7.44
CA GLY A 13 61.83 18.76 6.51
C GLY A 13 61.67 17.70 5.42
N LEU A 14 62.75 17.00 5.06
CA LEU A 14 62.72 15.91 4.08
C LEU A 14 62.34 14.54 4.70
N ALA A 15 62.36 14.44 6.04
CA ALA A 15 61.93 13.24 6.77
C ALA A 15 60.40 13.19 7.00
N PHE A 16 59.67 14.27 6.71
CA PHE A 16 58.20 14.32 6.83
C PHE A 16 57.45 13.99 5.53
N THR A 17 58.15 13.76 4.42
CA THR A 17 57.51 13.43 3.12
C THR A 17 57.51 11.93 2.80
N ILE A 18 57.88 11.07 3.76
CA ILE A 18 57.92 9.59 3.60
C ILE A 18 57.06 8.90 4.68
N SER A 19 56.00 9.55 5.16
CA SER A 19 54.99 8.94 6.05
C SER A 19 53.59 8.90 5.43
N CYS A 20 53.50 8.93 4.10
CA CYS A 20 52.37 8.34 3.37
C CYS A 20 52.91 7.12 2.63
N THR A 21 53.34 6.10 3.37
CA THR A 21 53.02 4.76 2.90
C THR A 21 51.51 4.67 3.00
N GLU A 22 50.82 4.38 1.89
CA GLU A 22 49.46 3.86 1.96
C GLU A 22 49.56 2.60 2.82
N ALA A 23 49.34 2.78 4.12
CA ALA A 23 49.13 1.66 4.99
C ALA A 23 47.79 1.14 4.53
N ASP A 24 47.77 -0.06 3.96
CA ASP A 24 46.56 -0.86 3.86
C ASP A 24 45.91 -0.80 5.24
N GLU A 25 44.93 0.09 5.42
CA GLU A 25 44.26 0.17 6.69
C GLU A 25 43.54 -1.18 6.85
N ILE A 26 43.47 -1.68 8.08
CA ILE A 26 42.68 -2.88 8.36
C ILE A 26 41.25 -2.70 7.83
N VAL A 27 40.77 -1.46 7.76
CA VAL A 27 39.52 -1.07 7.11
C VAL A 27 39.53 -1.38 5.60
N ASP A 28 40.58 -1.04 4.85
CA ASP A 28 40.67 -1.31 3.41
C ASP A 28 40.82 -2.82 3.13
N GLN A 29 41.62 -3.53 3.93
CA GLN A 29 41.67 -5.00 3.86
C GLN A 29 40.32 -5.64 4.19
N VAL A 30 39.57 -5.13 5.17
CA VAL A 30 38.23 -5.62 5.49
C VAL A 30 37.24 -5.29 4.37
N GLN A 31 37.37 -4.15 3.69
CA GLN A 31 36.52 -3.79 2.55
C GLN A 31 36.80 -4.62 1.30
N GLU A 32 38.06 -5.00 1.05
CA GLU A 32 38.44 -5.87 -0.08
C GLU A 32 38.21 -7.36 0.21
N THR A 33 38.31 -7.79 1.47
CA THR A 33 38.19 -9.22 1.85
C THR A 33 36.73 -9.62 2.16
N VAL A 34 35.84 -8.66 2.42
CA VAL A 34 34.43 -8.93 2.72
C VAL A 34 33.58 -8.65 1.49
N SER A 35 32.99 -9.71 0.93
CA SER A 35 31.92 -9.60 -0.06
C SER A 35 30.77 -8.76 0.53
N ARG A 36 30.55 -7.55 0.01
CA ARG A 36 29.38 -6.74 0.39
C ARG A 36 28.12 -7.32 -0.24
N GLY A 37 27.01 -7.21 0.49
CA GLY A 37 25.69 -7.62 0.01
C GLY A 37 25.11 -6.62 -1.01
N LEU A 38 23.92 -6.95 -1.48
CA LEU A 38 23.09 -6.07 -2.30
C LEU A 38 22.17 -5.24 -1.39
N VAL A 39 22.02 -3.96 -1.71
CA VAL A 39 20.97 -3.11 -1.15
C VAL A 39 20.00 -2.72 -2.27
N LEU A 40 18.72 -3.00 -2.06
CA LEU A 40 17.59 -2.49 -2.84
C LEU A 40 16.88 -1.43 -2.01
N ARG A 41 17.17 -0.16 -2.30
CA ARG A 41 16.53 0.96 -1.62
C ARG A 41 15.26 1.36 -2.34
N THR A 42 14.14 1.42 -1.64
CA THR A 42 12.92 2.04 -2.16
C THR A 42 13.10 3.56 -2.23
N VAL A 43 12.91 4.13 -3.42
CA VAL A 43 13.06 5.57 -3.66
C VAL A 43 11.71 6.26 -3.76
N ALA A 44 10.72 5.58 -4.34
CA ALA A 44 9.36 6.08 -4.51
C ALA A 44 8.36 4.91 -4.55
N SER A 45 7.13 5.18 -4.12
CA SER A 45 5.96 4.35 -4.44
C SER A 45 5.34 4.86 -5.75
N LEU A 46 4.98 3.93 -6.63
CA LEU A 46 4.25 4.18 -7.88
C LEU A 46 2.76 3.89 -7.70
N GLY A 47 2.43 3.00 -6.76
CA GLY A 47 1.09 2.70 -6.28
C GLY A 47 1.19 1.73 -5.10
N ASP A 48 0.31 1.86 -4.12
CA ASP A 48 0.45 1.20 -2.81
C ASP A 48 -0.63 0.14 -2.55
N ASP A 49 -1.81 0.30 -3.14
CA ASP A 49 -2.99 -0.52 -2.87
C ASP A 49 -3.68 -0.91 -4.19
N PHE A 50 -4.37 -2.06 -4.20
CA PHE A 50 -5.23 -2.46 -5.31
C PHE A 50 -6.67 -2.08 -5.02
N SER A 51 -7.37 -1.52 -6.00
CA SER A 51 -8.81 -1.24 -5.89
C SER A 51 -9.59 -2.45 -6.36
N ILE A 52 -10.48 -2.98 -5.53
CA ILE A 52 -11.27 -4.18 -5.86
C ILE A 52 -12.08 -4.01 -7.16
N SER A 53 -12.53 -2.78 -7.43
CA SER A 53 -13.32 -2.41 -8.61
C SER A 53 -12.48 -2.01 -9.83
N ASP A 54 -11.16 -1.89 -9.70
CA ASP A 54 -10.26 -1.48 -10.79
C ASP A 54 -9.10 -2.47 -10.93
N THR A 55 -9.26 -3.43 -11.84
CA THR A 55 -8.24 -4.44 -12.15
C THR A 55 -7.00 -3.86 -12.86
N GLU A 56 -7.05 -2.61 -13.34
CA GLU A 56 -5.87 -1.89 -13.85
C GLU A 56 -5.13 -1.11 -12.77
N SER A 57 -5.64 -1.05 -11.53
CA SER A 57 -4.94 -0.44 -10.40
C SER A 57 -3.56 -1.08 -10.20
N VAL A 58 -2.57 -0.27 -9.82
CA VAL A 58 -1.16 -0.64 -9.88
C VAL A 58 -0.54 -0.65 -8.49
N TRP A 59 0.19 -1.73 -8.20
CA TRP A 59 1.23 -1.72 -7.17
C TRP A 59 2.59 -1.53 -7.83
N GLY A 60 3.45 -0.66 -7.29
CA GLY A 60 4.79 -0.50 -7.84
C GLY A 60 5.76 0.32 -7.01
N ARG A 61 7.05 0.10 -7.24
CA ARG A 61 8.17 0.74 -6.51
C ARG A 61 9.27 1.16 -7.49
N THR A 62 9.82 2.35 -7.28
CA THR A 62 11.14 2.69 -7.84
C THR A 62 12.22 2.20 -6.90
N LEU A 63 13.09 1.33 -7.38
CA LEU A 63 14.22 0.77 -6.63
C LEU A 63 15.53 1.41 -7.06
N GLU A 64 16.42 1.66 -6.10
CA GLU A 64 17.82 2.03 -6.32
C GLU A 64 18.73 0.92 -5.84
N VAL A 65 19.65 0.49 -6.72
CA VAL A 65 20.53 -0.65 -6.52
C VAL A 65 21.88 -0.17 -6.00
N GLN A 66 22.32 -0.70 -4.87
CA GLN A 66 23.65 -0.40 -4.33
C GLN A 66 24.39 -1.69 -3.99
N ASP A 67 25.61 -1.82 -4.48
CA ASP A 67 26.56 -2.87 -4.15
C ASP A 67 27.98 -2.29 -4.13
N ILE A 68 29.00 -3.14 -3.97
CA ILE A 68 30.41 -2.69 -3.94
C ILE A 68 30.90 -2.07 -5.26
N GLU A 69 30.27 -2.41 -6.39
CA GLU A 69 30.58 -1.87 -7.72
C GLU A 69 29.59 -0.77 -8.15
N GLY A 70 28.86 -0.18 -7.20
CA GLY A 70 27.94 0.91 -7.49
C GLY A 70 26.62 0.46 -8.15
N GLY A 71 26.20 -0.78 -7.92
CA GLY A 71 24.97 -1.36 -8.49
C GLY A 71 25.19 -2.15 -9.78
N ALA A 72 26.44 -2.26 -10.24
CA ALA A 72 26.80 -2.94 -11.48
C ALA A 72 26.75 -4.48 -11.37
N LEU A 73 26.67 -5.04 -10.15
CA LEU A 73 26.60 -6.48 -9.96
C LEU A 73 25.19 -7.03 -10.13
N LEU A 74 24.14 -6.22 -10.19
CA LEU A 74 22.79 -6.74 -10.42
C LEU A 74 22.69 -7.42 -11.79
N SER A 75 22.12 -8.63 -11.81
CA SER A 75 21.77 -9.34 -13.05
C SER A 75 20.27 -9.17 -13.32
N GLU A 76 19.43 -9.57 -12.37
CA GLU A 76 17.98 -9.53 -12.47
C GLU A 76 17.32 -9.55 -11.09
N ILE A 77 16.05 -9.17 -11.05
CA ILE A 77 15.17 -9.28 -9.90
C ILE A 77 13.95 -10.09 -10.32
N ASP A 78 13.76 -11.26 -9.73
CA ASP A 78 12.52 -12.02 -9.80
C ASP A 78 11.55 -11.49 -8.74
N ILE A 79 10.30 -11.27 -9.15
CA ILE A 79 9.22 -10.81 -8.29
C ILE A 79 8.20 -11.93 -8.17
N TYR A 80 7.94 -12.31 -6.94
CA TYR A 80 6.92 -13.27 -6.57
C TYR A 80 5.76 -12.55 -5.90
N VAL A 81 4.56 -13.09 -6.07
CA VAL A 81 3.34 -12.62 -5.42
C VAL A 81 2.60 -13.79 -4.78
N SER A 82 2.06 -13.59 -3.58
CA SER A 82 1.08 -14.48 -2.96
C SER A 82 -0.13 -13.69 -2.47
N PHE A 83 -1.25 -14.37 -2.31
CA PHE A 83 -2.46 -13.81 -1.73
C PHE A 83 -2.62 -14.26 -0.27
N SER A 84 -2.98 -13.34 0.61
CA SER A 84 -3.38 -13.62 1.99
C SER A 84 -4.82 -13.18 2.20
N ASP A 85 -5.66 -14.15 2.49
CA ASP A 85 -7.02 -13.95 2.97
C ASP A 85 -6.96 -13.51 4.44
N THR A 86 -7.37 -12.28 4.69
CA THR A 86 -7.35 -11.66 6.02
C THR A 86 -8.75 -11.34 6.53
N THR A 87 -9.76 -11.55 5.70
CA THR A 87 -11.18 -11.31 5.99
C THR A 87 -11.93 -12.55 6.44
N ILE A 88 -11.24 -13.69 6.62
CA ILE A 88 -11.78 -14.97 7.11
C ILE A 88 -12.76 -14.80 8.29
N GLU A 89 -14.02 -15.18 8.07
CA GLU A 89 -15.04 -15.25 9.12
C GLU A 89 -14.97 -16.57 9.91
N GLU A 90 -15.62 -16.61 11.09
CA GLU A 90 -15.60 -17.80 11.94
C GLU A 90 -16.26 -19.01 11.26
N GLY A 91 -15.42 -19.97 10.84
CA GLY A 91 -15.87 -21.23 10.24
C GLY A 91 -15.59 -21.36 8.75
N ASP A 92 -15.13 -20.28 8.11
CA ASP A 92 -14.76 -20.26 6.70
C ASP A 92 -13.32 -20.78 6.47
N PRO A 93 -13.05 -21.33 5.28
CA PRO A 93 -11.70 -21.74 4.91
C PRO A 93 -10.78 -20.53 4.70
N ASP A 94 -9.49 -20.71 4.97
CA ASP A 94 -8.44 -19.76 4.56
C ASP A 94 -8.16 -19.95 3.06
N LEU A 95 -8.40 -18.91 2.26
CA LEU A 95 -8.22 -18.91 0.81
C LEU A 95 -6.86 -18.36 0.36
N SER A 96 -5.92 -18.16 1.29
CA SER A 96 -4.54 -17.75 0.98
C SER A 96 -3.85 -18.69 -0.01
N THR A 97 -3.03 -18.13 -0.88
CA THR A 97 -2.32 -18.88 -1.93
C THR A 97 -0.81 -18.94 -1.72
N ASP A 98 -0.18 -19.93 -2.35
CA ASP A 98 1.28 -20.01 -2.44
C ASP A 98 1.85 -18.92 -3.37
N GLU A 99 3.15 -18.64 -3.24
CA GLU A 99 3.84 -17.68 -4.12
C GLU A 99 3.91 -18.15 -5.58
N GLY A 100 3.51 -17.27 -6.51
CA GLY A 100 3.75 -17.40 -7.94
C GLY A 100 4.68 -16.31 -8.46
N LEU A 101 5.48 -16.62 -9.50
CA LEU A 101 6.33 -15.64 -10.17
C LEU A 101 5.46 -14.73 -11.05
N ILE A 102 5.43 -13.43 -10.75
CA ILE A 102 4.67 -12.43 -11.52
C ILE A 102 5.53 -11.78 -12.61
N GLY A 103 6.85 -11.70 -12.41
CA GLY A 103 7.75 -11.19 -13.43
C GLY A 103 9.22 -11.18 -13.05
N THR A 104 10.06 -10.94 -14.04
CA THR A 104 11.52 -10.80 -13.90
C THR A 104 11.95 -9.48 -14.52
N VAL A 105 12.69 -8.67 -13.76
CA VAL A 105 13.22 -7.38 -14.19
C VAL A 105 14.73 -7.46 -14.32
N SER A 106 15.22 -7.39 -15.56
CA SER A 106 16.66 -7.40 -15.85
C SER A 106 17.32 -6.10 -15.39
N ALA A 107 18.58 -6.16 -14.95
CA ALA A 107 19.42 -4.99 -14.66
C ALA A 107 19.51 -4.01 -15.84
N SER A 108 19.31 -4.48 -17.07
CA SER A 108 19.27 -3.64 -18.28
C SER A 108 18.10 -2.65 -18.32
N SER A 109 17.06 -2.85 -17.51
CA SER A 109 15.96 -1.90 -17.33
C SER A 109 16.28 -0.74 -16.38
N PHE A 110 17.39 -0.84 -15.63
CA PHE A 110 17.83 0.19 -14.71
C PHE A 110 18.72 1.21 -15.43
N SER A 111 18.62 2.47 -15.01
CA SER A 111 19.39 3.59 -15.55
C SER A 111 20.09 4.39 -14.44
N PRO A 112 21.20 5.11 -14.72
CA PRO A 112 21.89 5.87 -13.69
C PRO A 112 20.97 6.89 -13.00
N GLY A 113 20.83 6.77 -11.69
CA GLY A 113 20.08 7.69 -10.85
C GLY A 113 20.86 8.97 -10.47
N PRO A 114 20.22 9.91 -9.76
CA PRO A 114 20.80 11.22 -9.39
C PRO A 114 22.08 11.15 -8.54
N PHE A 115 22.30 10.03 -7.85
CA PHE A 115 23.45 9.80 -6.97
C PHE A 115 24.46 8.79 -7.55
N GLY A 116 24.34 8.45 -8.84
CA GLY A 116 25.26 7.53 -9.52
C GLY A 116 24.93 6.05 -9.37
N PHE A 117 23.88 5.69 -8.62
CA PHE A 117 23.38 4.32 -8.48
C PHE A 117 22.24 4.03 -9.47
N PRO A 118 22.16 2.83 -10.07
CA PRO A 118 21.07 2.45 -10.97
C PRO A 118 19.69 2.52 -10.31
N ARG A 119 18.71 3.05 -11.03
CA ARG A 119 17.29 3.07 -10.66
C ARG A 119 16.42 2.45 -11.73
N GLY A 120 15.40 1.72 -11.29
CA GLY A 120 14.45 1.05 -12.15
C GLY A 120 13.11 0.90 -11.43
N ASP A 121 12.05 0.83 -12.22
CA ASP A 121 10.69 0.66 -11.73
C ASP A 121 10.30 -0.81 -11.81
N ILE A 122 9.64 -1.29 -10.76
CA ILE A 122 8.88 -2.53 -10.75
C ILE A 122 7.42 -2.16 -10.54
N SER A 123 6.52 -2.68 -11.37
CA SER A 123 5.09 -2.37 -11.28
C SER A 123 4.27 -3.48 -11.88
N PHE A 124 3.17 -3.82 -11.22
CA PHE A 124 2.22 -4.83 -11.67
C PHE A 124 0.80 -4.35 -11.39
N THR A 125 -0.10 -4.66 -12.31
CA THR A 125 -1.54 -4.42 -12.18
C THR A 125 -2.17 -5.45 -11.24
N TYR A 126 -3.34 -5.10 -10.70
CA TYR A 126 -4.13 -6.02 -9.89
C TYR A 126 -4.48 -7.30 -10.67
N ALA A 127 -4.85 -7.17 -11.94
CA ALA A 127 -5.09 -8.31 -12.83
C ALA A 127 -3.89 -9.26 -12.95
N GLU A 128 -2.67 -8.73 -13.08
CA GLU A 128 -1.45 -9.55 -13.12
C GLU A 128 -1.18 -10.23 -11.78
N ALA A 129 -1.45 -9.55 -10.66
CA ALA A 129 -1.28 -10.11 -9.32
C ALA A 129 -2.23 -11.27 -9.05
N ILE A 130 -3.52 -11.14 -9.40
CA ILE A 130 -4.52 -12.22 -9.31
C ILE A 130 -4.07 -13.42 -10.15
N ALA A 131 -3.69 -13.18 -11.40
CA ALA A 131 -3.30 -14.25 -12.32
C ALA A 131 -2.03 -14.99 -11.85
N ALA A 132 -1.07 -14.29 -11.25
CA ALA A 132 0.18 -14.88 -10.78
C ALA A 132 0.04 -15.56 -9.40
N SER A 133 -0.78 -15.02 -8.48
CA SER A 133 -1.02 -15.64 -7.17
C SER A 133 -1.93 -16.87 -7.27
N GLY A 134 -2.76 -16.94 -8.33
CA GLY A 134 -3.66 -18.06 -8.60
C GLY A 134 -4.94 -18.06 -7.75
N VAL A 135 -5.24 -16.96 -7.04
CA VAL A 135 -6.52 -16.75 -6.35
C VAL A 135 -7.64 -16.54 -7.37
N ASP A 136 -8.86 -17.00 -7.07
CA ASP A 136 -10.04 -16.63 -7.87
C ASP A 136 -10.44 -15.19 -7.53
N PHE A 137 -10.92 -14.43 -8.52
CA PHE A 137 -11.36 -13.05 -8.27
C PHE A 137 -12.58 -13.00 -7.35
N ASP A 138 -13.46 -14.00 -7.43
CA ASP A 138 -14.65 -14.10 -6.59
C ASP A 138 -14.33 -14.45 -5.12
N ASP A 139 -13.09 -14.84 -4.82
CA ASP A 139 -12.59 -15.21 -3.49
C ASP A 139 -11.79 -14.06 -2.82
N ILE A 140 -11.81 -12.85 -3.38
CA ILE A 140 -11.08 -11.69 -2.85
C ILE A 140 -12.05 -10.66 -2.27
N ASP A 141 -11.80 -10.25 -1.04
CA ASP A 141 -12.55 -9.21 -0.35
C ASP A 141 -11.75 -7.92 -0.12
N GLY A 142 -12.48 -6.83 0.11
CA GLY A 142 -11.89 -5.61 0.63
C GLY A 142 -11.26 -5.84 2.00
N GLY A 143 -9.97 -5.56 2.12
CA GLY A 143 -9.17 -5.82 3.32
C GLY A 143 -8.08 -6.86 3.11
N ASP A 144 -8.21 -7.74 2.13
CA ASP A 144 -7.22 -8.77 1.80
C ASP A 144 -5.90 -8.20 1.31
N VAL A 145 -4.85 -9.03 1.27
CA VAL A 145 -3.50 -8.56 1.03
C VAL A 145 -2.76 -9.39 0.00
N PHE A 146 -2.22 -8.71 -1.02
CA PHE A 146 -1.19 -9.28 -1.90
C PHE A 146 0.19 -9.01 -1.32
N ASN A 147 0.99 -10.07 -1.17
CA ASN A 147 2.36 -9.99 -0.67
C ASN A 147 3.33 -10.15 -1.84
N PHE A 148 4.26 -9.23 -1.98
CA PHE A 148 5.30 -9.26 -3.01
C PHE A 148 6.65 -9.59 -2.38
N ARG A 149 7.36 -10.59 -2.89
CA ARG A 149 8.74 -10.91 -2.51
C ARG A 149 9.67 -10.67 -3.68
N LEU A 150 10.79 -10.00 -3.42
CA LEU A 150 11.85 -9.77 -4.38
C LEU A 150 12.99 -10.75 -4.15
N GLU A 151 13.48 -11.37 -5.21
CA GLU A 151 14.68 -12.18 -5.25
C GLU A 151 15.64 -11.60 -6.29
N ALA A 152 16.75 -11.04 -5.83
CA ALA A 152 17.73 -10.39 -6.69
C ALA A 152 18.96 -11.28 -6.89
N THR A 153 19.28 -11.56 -8.14
CA THR A 153 20.46 -12.33 -8.55
C THR A 153 21.55 -11.38 -9.02
N LEU A 154 22.76 -11.57 -8.51
CA LEU A 154 23.95 -10.85 -8.96
C LEU A 154 24.65 -11.60 -10.11
N THR A 155 25.49 -10.89 -10.86
CA THR A 155 26.28 -11.44 -11.98
C THR A 155 27.26 -12.54 -11.56
N ASP A 156 27.60 -12.62 -10.27
CA ASP A 156 28.42 -13.68 -9.67
C ASP A 156 27.61 -14.89 -9.15
N GLY A 157 26.28 -14.87 -9.34
CA GLY A 157 25.35 -15.94 -8.96
C GLY A 157 24.86 -15.90 -7.51
N ARG A 158 25.27 -14.91 -6.70
CA ARG A 158 24.68 -14.70 -5.37
C ARG A 158 23.23 -14.24 -5.50
N VAL A 159 22.38 -14.74 -4.61
CA VAL A 159 20.94 -14.44 -4.57
C VAL A 159 20.61 -13.80 -3.22
N PHE A 160 19.85 -12.70 -3.27
CA PHE A 160 19.38 -11.96 -2.10
C PHE A 160 17.85 -11.86 -2.12
N THR A 161 17.21 -12.26 -1.02
CA THR A 161 15.76 -12.17 -0.82
C THR A 161 15.50 -11.83 0.66
N ASN A 162 14.23 -11.67 1.04
CA ASN A 162 13.76 -11.41 2.41
C ASN A 162 14.12 -12.50 3.47
N ASN A 163 14.88 -13.54 3.09
CA ASN A 163 15.40 -14.56 4.02
C ASN A 163 16.67 -14.06 4.72
N ALA A 164 16.50 -13.23 5.75
CA ALA A 164 17.61 -12.79 6.58
C ALA A 164 18.13 -13.94 7.47
N ALA A 165 19.17 -14.64 7.03
CA ALA A 165 19.97 -15.49 7.90
C ALA A 165 20.76 -14.61 8.90
N GLY A 166 20.22 -14.39 10.10
CA GLY A 166 20.94 -14.27 11.37
C GLY A 166 21.85 -13.06 11.66
N THR A 167 22.32 -12.26 10.71
CA THR A 167 23.32 -11.20 10.98
C THR A 167 23.04 -9.82 10.38
N VAL A 168 21.98 -9.66 9.57
CA VAL A 168 21.61 -8.37 8.93
C VAL A 168 20.30 -7.78 9.46
N ALA A 169 19.61 -8.49 10.37
CA ALA A 169 18.25 -8.15 10.81
C ALA A 169 18.11 -6.92 11.75
N ASN A 170 19.21 -6.30 12.22
CA ASN A 170 19.16 -5.26 13.27
C ASN A 170 19.73 -3.89 12.86
N GLY A 171 20.05 -3.67 11.58
CA GLY A 171 20.48 -2.37 11.08
C GLY A 171 19.35 -1.62 10.38
N SER A 172 18.62 -0.75 11.10
CA SER A 172 17.49 0.06 10.60
C SER A 172 17.83 0.99 9.41
N PHE A 173 19.10 1.12 9.04
CA PHE A 173 19.55 1.98 7.95
C PHE A 173 19.83 1.22 6.63
N PHE A 174 19.91 -0.12 6.67
CA PHE A 174 20.31 -0.96 5.53
C PHE A 174 19.36 -2.14 5.24
N SER A 175 18.20 -2.18 5.90
CA SER A 175 17.17 -3.19 5.61
C SER A 175 16.58 -2.90 4.23
N SER A 176 17.13 -3.54 3.21
CA SER A 176 16.44 -3.67 1.92
C SER A 176 15.20 -4.51 2.19
N PRO A 177 13.99 -4.00 1.93
CA PRO A 177 12.78 -4.66 2.40
C PRO A 177 12.63 -6.04 1.78
N PHE A 178 13.02 -6.23 0.50
CA PHE A 178 12.86 -7.46 -0.29
C PHE A 178 11.44 -8.09 -0.24
N ALA A 179 10.50 -7.40 0.40
CA ALA A 179 9.14 -7.81 0.65
C ALA A 179 8.28 -6.56 0.78
N TYR A 180 7.12 -6.57 0.18
CA TYR A 180 6.12 -5.51 0.25
C TYR A 180 4.74 -6.13 0.32
N THR A 181 3.76 -5.32 0.67
CA THR A 181 2.35 -5.69 0.66
C THR A 181 1.57 -4.65 -0.13
N SER A 182 0.44 -5.08 -0.69
CA SER A 182 -0.58 -4.24 -1.31
C SER A 182 -1.93 -4.73 -0.81
N PRO A 183 -2.62 -3.98 0.08
CA PRO A 183 -3.96 -4.35 0.46
C PRO A 183 -4.93 -4.13 -0.72
N VAL A 184 -6.01 -4.89 -0.71
CA VAL A 184 -7.18 -4.68 -1.55
C VAL A 184 -8.10 -3.71 -0.82
N VAL A 185 -8.35 -2.57 -1.43
CA VAL A 185 -9.17 -1.50 -0.86
C VAL A 185 -10.43 -1.30 -1.69
N CYS A 186 -11.47 -0.81 -1.03
CA CYS A 186 -12.73 -0.42 -1.65
C CYS A 186 -12.82 1.11 -1.61
N PRO A 187 -12.22 1.83 -2.58
CA PRO A 187 -12.31 3.27 -2.61
C PRO A 187 -13.75 3.70 -2.88
N PRO A 188 -14.18 4.89 -2.40
CA PRO A 188 -15.48 5.42 -2.74
C PRO A 188 -15.68 5.47 -4.27
N THR A 189 -16.77 4.86 -4.74
CA THR A 189 -17.11 4.88 -6.16
C THR A 189 -18.05 6.02 -6.48
N LYS A 190 -18.02 6.44 -7.74
CA LYS A 190 -18.86 7.53 -8.24
C LYS A 190 -20.34 7.11 -8.12
N PRO A 191 -21.18 7.86 -7.39
CA PRO A 191 -22.58 7.50 -7.24
C PRO A 191 -23.35 7.67 -8.56
N THR A 192 -24.36 6.84 -8.79
CA THR A 192 -25.19 6.96 -9.99
C THR A 192 -25.99 8.26 -9.96
N ALA A 193 -25.90 9.03 -11.04
CA ALA A 193 -26.69 10.25 -11.22
C ALA A 193 -28.19 9.95 -11.38
N GLY A 194 -29.02 10.74 -10.71
CA GLY A 194 -30.47 10.63 -10.75
C GLY A 194 -31.12 10.71 -9.38
N THR A 195 -32.39 10.36 -9.31
CA THR A 195 -33.17 10.41 -8.08
C THR A 195 -33.01 9.12 -7.29
N TRP A 196 -32.55 9.25 -6.06
CA TRP A 196 -32.43 8.19 -5.07
C TRP A 196 -33.62 8.27 -4.11
N SER A 197 -33.98 7.14 -3.51
CA SER A 197 -35.05 7.07 -2.50
C SER A 197 -34.54 6.60 -1.15
N VAL A 198 -35.11 7.16 -0.09
CA VAL A 198 -34.85 6.80 1.31
C VAL A 198 -36.19 6.40 1.93
N GLU A 199 -36.33 5.14 2.29
CA GLU A 199 -37.52 4.59 2.95
C GLU A 199 -37.18 4.31 4.41
N MET A 200 -37.81 5.01 5.34
CA MET A 200 -37.50 4.97 6.76
C MET A 200 -38.67 4.39 7.55
N GLN A 201 -38.40 3.58 8.56
CA GLN A 201 -39.42 2.96 9.41
C GLN A 201 -39.09 3.14 10.88
N ASP A 202 -40.14 3.15 11.69
CA ASP A 202 -40.11 3.22 13.14
C ASP A 202 -41.10 2.20 13.71
N SER A 203 -40.61 1.25 14.49
CA SER A 203 -41.41 0.09 14.90
C SER A 203 -42.48 0.41 15.96
N PHE A 204 -42.30 1.48 16.74
CA PHE A 204 -43.26 1.91 17.76
C PHE A 204 -44.34 2.85 17.20
N GLY A 205 -43.99 3.64 16.19
CA GLY A 205 -44.88 4.50 15.45
C GLY A 205 -44.91 5.95 15.92
N ASP A 206 -43.88 6.43 16.61
CA ASP A 206 -43.77 7.80 17.11
C ASP A 206 -42.63 8.62 16.50
N GLY A 207 -41.94 8.07 15.50
CA GLY A 207 -40.90 8.75 14.75
C GLY A 207 -39.50 8.41 15.25
N TRP A 208 -38.48 9.04 14.69
CA TRP A 208 -37.07 8.66 14.96
C TRP A 208 -36.47 9.30 16.21
N ASN A 209 -37.25 9.97 17.06
CA ASN A 209 -36.83 10.54 18.35
C ASN A 209 -35.42 11.20 18.37
N ASN A 210 -35.17 12.15 17.46
CA ASN A 210 -33.88 12.86 17.25
C ASN A 210 -32.77 12.06 16.55
N ALA A 211 -33.00 10.79 16.22
CA ALA A 211 -32.14 10.06 15.31
C ALA A 211 -32.32 10.57 13.87
N SER A 212 -31.28 10.42 13.05
CA SER A 212 -31.32 10.80 11.64
C SER A 212 -30.35 10.00 10.78
N LEU A 213 -30.64 9.97 9.49
CA LEU A 213 -29.73 9.47 8.47
C LEU A 213 -29.11 10.65 7.74
N ASP A 214 -27.80 10.80 7.86
CA ASP A 214 -27.02 11.89 7.28
C ASP A 214 -26.40 11.44 5.97
N ILE A 215 -26.87 12.00 4.86
CA ILE A 215 -26.36 11.71 3.52
C ILE A 215 -25.49 12.87 3.06
N THR A 216 -24.24 12.59 2.73
CA THR A 216 -23.27 13.57 2.27
C THR A 216 -22.92 13.33 0.81
N VAL A 217 -23.17 14.30 -0.06
CA VAL A 217 -22.78 14.26 -1.48
C VAL A 217 -21.76 15.36 -1.73
N ASP A 218 -20.56 15.01 -2.17
CA ASP A 218 -19.42 15.93 -2.40
C ASP A 218 -19.15 16.92 -1.25
N GLY A 219 -19.36 16.47 -0.01
CA GLY A 219 -19.14 17.25 1.21
C GLY A 219 -20.33 18.10 1.68
N GLU A 220 -21.47 18.08 0.96
CA GLU A 220 -22.72 18.68 1.41
C GLU A 220 -23.62 17.63 2.08
N THR A 221 -23.88 17.81 3.38
CA THR A 221 -24.67 16.87 4.19
C THR A 221 -26.13 17.31 4.29
N THR A 222 -27.05 16.38 4.08
CA THR A 222 -28.49 16.51 4.36
C THR A 222 -28.94 15.43 5.33
N SER A 223 -29.62 15.83 6.41
CA SER A 223 -30.14 14.92 7.43
C SER A 223 -31.62 14.56 7.16
N TYR A 224 -31.93 13.28 7.19
CA TYR A 224 -33.29 12.74 7.04
C TYR A 224 -33.78 12.18 8.37
N THR A 225 -34.99 12.57 8.77
CA THR A 225 -35.67 12.13 10.00
C THR A 225 -37.17 12.45 9.90
N PHE A 226 -37.97 11.90 10.81
CA PHE A 226 -39.40 12.24 10.92
C PHE A 226 -39.88 12.22 12.38
N GLU A 227 -40.75 13.18 12.72
CA GLU A 227 -41.13 13.46 14.11
C GLU A 227 -42.28 12.59 14.64
N THR A 228 -43.07 11.97 13.77
CA THR A 228 -44.25 11.17 14.15
C THR A 228 -44.60 10.11 13.10
N GLY A 229 -45.18 8.99 13.53
CA GLY A 229 -45.66 7.92 12.66
C GLY A 229 -44.69 6.73 12.63
N GLY A 230 -45.02 5.66 11.91
CA GLY A 230 -44.18 4.46 11.81
C GLY A 230 -43.34 4.37 10.53
N SER A 231 -43.41 5.38 9.65
CA SER A 231 -42.63 5.41 8.41
C SER A 231 -42.61 6.79 7.77
N ALA A 232 -41.56 7.05 6.99
CA ALA A 232 -41.43 8.19 6.09
C ALA A 232 -40.66 7.80 4.82
N SER A 233 -40.91 8.52 3.73
CA SER A 233 -40.23 8.35 2.45
C SER A 233 -39.70 9.69 1.97
N PHE A 234 -38.44 9.71 1.53
CA PHE A 234 -37.77 10.87 1.00
C PHE A 234 -37.06 10.54 -0.32
N THR A 235 -36.72 11.58 -1.07
CA THR A 235 -35.91 11.45 -2.29
C THR A 235 -34.86 12.54 -2.32
N PHE A 236 -33.71 12.24 -2.92
CA PHE A 236 -32.67 13.22 -3.21
C PHE A 236 -32.08 12.99 -4.59
N ASP A 237 -31.60 14.05 -5.22
CA ASP A 237 -31.01 13.99 -6.54
C ASP A 237 -29.48 14.01 -6.44
N VAL A 238 -28.84 13.03 -7.07
CA VAL A 238 -27.39 12.97 -7.27
C VAL A 238 -27.08 13.54 -8.65
N SER A 239 -26.20 14.54 -8.70
CA SER A 239 -25.80 15.18 -9.96
C SER A 239 -24.90 14.28 -10.81
N THR A 240 -24.80 14.53 -12.12
CA THR A 240 -23.85 13.82 -13.00
C THR A 240 -22.39 14.09 -12.67
N ASP A 241 -22.13 15.19 -11.98
CA ASP A 241 -20.79 15.65 -11.61
C ASP A 241 -20.43 15.21 -10.19
N ALA A 242 -21.33 14.47 -9.51
CA ALA A 242 -21.04 13.92 -8.19
C ALA A 242 -19.93 12.89 -8.28
N GLU A 243 -19.03 12.90 -7.30
CA GLU A 243 -17.86 12.02 -7.27
C GLU A 243 -17.87 11.11 -6.05
N VAL A 244 -18.39 11.58 -4.90
CA VAL A 244 -18.41 10.81 -3.66
C VAL A 244 -19.75 10.98 -2.93
N LEU A 245 -20.27 9.87 -2.42
CA LEU A 245 -21.44 9.83 -1.53
C LEU A 245 -21.06 9.05 -0.28
N GLY A 246 -21.43 9.55 0.89
CA GLY A 246 -21.28 8.87 2.17
C GLY A 246 -22.57 8.94 2.99
N ILE A 247 -22.83 7.92 3.80
CA ILE A 247 -24.03 7.81 4.62
C ILE A 247 -23.64 7.48 6.06
N MET A 248 -24.13 8.26 7.01
CA MET A 248 -23.93 8.02 8.44
C MET A 248 -25.26 8.03 9.17
N PHE A 249 -25.35 7.22 10.22
CA PHE A 249 -26.45 7.30 11.18
C PHE A 249 -26.04 8.17 12.37
N THR A 250 -26.91 9.12 12.72
CA THR A 250 -26.82 9.90 13.96
C THR A 250 -27.84 9.35 14.96
N SER A 251 -27.33 8.85 16.08
CA SER A 251 -28.10 8.24 17.17
C SER A 251 -29.05 9.23 17.84
N GLY A 252 -30.23 8.74 18.21
CA GLY A 252 -31.24 9.43 19.00
C GLY A 252 -31.66 8.63 20.23
N ASP A 253 -32.91 8.79 20.64
CA ASP A 253 -33.54 7.87 21.59
C ASP A 253 -34.16 6.69 20.81
N PHE A 254 -34.18 5.50 21.43
CA PHE A 254 -34.83 4.29 20.88
C PHE A 254 -34.31 3.80 19.51
N ASP A 255 -32.99 3.87 19.29
CA ASP A 255 -32.34 3.38 18.05
C ASP A 255 -32.67 1.90 17.73
N GLU A 256 -33.14 1.09 18.68
CA GLU A 256 -33.66 -0.26 18.43
C GLU A 256 -34.97 -0.31 17.60
N GLU A 257 -35.61 0.83 17.36
CA GLU A 257 -36.88 0.92 16.64
C GLU A 257 -36.71 1.39 15.19
N VAL A 258 -35.54 1.93 14.84
CA VAL A 258 -35.28 2.60 13.57
C VAL A 258 -34.69 1.64 12.53
N THR A 259 -35.24 1.67 11.31
CA THR A 259 -34.69 0.98 10.13
C THR A 259 -34.84 1.84 8.90
N ALA A 260 -33.97 1.67 7.91
CA ALA A 260 -34.08 2.39 6.65
C ALA A 260 -33.53 1.61 5.47
N GLN A 261 -34.07 1.89 4.29
CA GLN A 261 -33.54 1.41 3.02
C GLN A 261 -33.22 2.59 2.11
N ILE A 262 -32.03 2.59 1.51
CA ILE A 262 -31.69 3.54 0.44
C ILE A 262 -31.58 2.77 -0.88
N THR A 263 -32.26 3.29 -1.90
CA THR A 263 -32.19 2.76 -3.27
C THR A 263 -31.59 3.80 -4.21
N SER A 264 -30.57 3.41 -4.96
CA SER A 264 -29.91 4.27 -5.95
C SER A 264 -30.77 4.50 -7.18
N ALA A 265 -30.39 5.48 -8.00
CA ALA A 265 -31.10 5.79 -9.24
C ALA A 265 -31.14 4.61 -10.25
N ASN A 266 -30.23 3.63 -10.12
CA ASN A 266 -30.22 2.40 -10.92
C ASN A 266 -31.14 1.30 -10.36
N GLY A 267 -31.77 1.52 -9.19
CA GLY A 267 -32.66 0.56 -8.54
C GLY A 267 -31.94 -0.43 -7.62
N ASN A 268 -30.65 -0.23 -7.33
CA ASN A 268 -29.93 -1.06 -6.37
C ASN A 268 -30.22 -0.59 -4.95
N VAL A 269 -30.43 -1.53 -4.03
CA VAL A 269 -30.43 -1.21 -2.60
C VAL A 269 -28.98 -1.07 -2.15
N VAL A 270 -28.59 0.15 -1.75
CA VAL A 270 -27.21 0.47 -1.34
C VAL A 270 -27.03 0.48 0.18
N LEU A 271 -28.14 0.55 0.92
CA LEU A 271 -28.17 0.46 2.38
C LEU A 271 -29.47 -0.22 2.80
N ASP A 272 -29.35 -1.20 3.70
CA ASP A 272 -30.46 -1.81 4.44
C ASP A 272 -30.14 -1.75 5.94
N LEU A 273 -30.45 -0.60 6.53
CA LEU A 273 -30.14 -0.24 7.91
C LEU A 273 -31.00 -1.06 8.87
N GLN A 274 -30.35 -1.93 9.63
CA GLN A 274 -31.00 -2.78 10.63
C GLN A 274 -31.17 -2.05 11.99
N PRO A 275 -32.08 -2.54 12.86
CA PRO A 275 -32.27 -1.98 14.20
C PRO A 275 -30.98 -1.87 15.02
N SER A 276 -30.93 -0.88 15.91
CA SER A 276 -29.74 -0.50 16.68
C SER A 276 -28.52 -0.22 15.79
N PRO A 277 -28.61 0.73 14.83
CA PRO A 277 -27.52 0.98 13.91
C PRO A 277 -26.26 1.51 14.62
N ALA A 278 -25.10 1.22 14.05
CA ALA A 278 -23.85 1.82 14.50
C ALA A 278 -23.84 3.32 14.15
N ALA A 279 -23.70 4.16 15.17
CA ALA A 279 -23.71 5.61 14.99
C ALA A 279 -22.31 6.18 14.71
N GLY A 280 -22.25 7.22 13.88
CA GLY A 280 -21.00 7.95 13.59
C GLY A 280 -19.95 7.18 12.80
N VAL A 281 -20.36 6.12 12.09
CA VAL A 281 -19.53 5.36 11.16
C VAL A 281 -20.13 5.46 9.76
N GLU A 282 -19.29 5.27 8.74
CA GLU A 282 -19.76 5.12 7.35
C GLU A 282 -20.57 3.83 7.24
N LEU A 283 -21.72 3.93 6.57
CA LEU A 283 -22.68 2.84 6.41
C LEU A 283 -22.70 2.27 4.99
N LEU A 284 -22.08 2.95 4.02
CA LEU A 284 -21.91 2.38 2.69
C LEU A 284 -20.81 1.33 2.67
N ASP A 285 -21.13 0.20 2.04
CA ASP A 285 -20.15 -0.78 1.62
C ASP A 285 -19.67 -0.47 0.20
N TYR A 286 -18.50 0.14 0.10
CA TYR A 286 -17.89 0.49 -1.18
C TYR A 286 -17.36 -0.72 -1.96
N CYS A 287 -17.32 -1.92 -1.36
CA CYS A 287 -16.86 -3.13 -2.04
C CYS A 287 -17.92 -3.72 -2.99
N LEU A 288 -19.19 -3.36 -2.82
CA LEU A 288 -20.31 -3.92 -3.60
C LEU A 288 -20.53 -3.26 -4.98
N ASP A 289 -19.80 -2.17 -5.30
CA ASP A 289 -19.91 -1.37 -6.53
C ASP A 289 -21.36 -1.16 -7.01
N ASN A 290 -22.26 -0.83 -6.08
CA ASN A 290 -23.71 -0.80 -6.31
C ASN A 290 -24.33 0.61 -6.27
N LEU A 291 -23.50 1.65 -6.17
CA LEU A 291 -23.90 3.06 -6.10
C LEU A 291 -24.48 3.61 -7.40
#